data_AF-V8CCK3-F1
#
_entry.id   AF-V8CCK3-F1
#
_cell.length_a   1.000
_cell.length_b   1.000
_cell.length_c   1.000
_cell.angle_alpha   90.00
_cell.angle_beta   90.00
_cell.angle_gamma   90.00
#
_symmetry.space_group_name_H-M   'P 1'
#
loop_
_entity.id
_entity.type
_entity.pdbx_description
1 polymer ?
#
loop_
_entity_poly.entity_id
_entity_poly.type
_entity_poly.pdbx_seq_one_letter_code
_entity_poly.pdbx_strand_id
1 'polypeptide(L)'
;MINATISGIHKENHRKHITIQNGKLVTDETQRECVNAILKECSGIKVRGDSYFELDNGKIFCSLCHPIKDDIGRKRIALIVWDKDTSNELIQKTLEVMGLEYERFLELKGEFEERFVARQKGGASKNTVVIVGGIALLAFVAYLLLKK
;
A
#
# COMPACT_ATOMS: atom_id res chain seq x y z
N MET A 1 -2.27 11.25 4.16
CA MET A 1 -1.32 10.84 5.24
C MET A 1 -1.09 9.35 5.15
N ILE A 2 0.11 8.86 5.50
CA ILE A 2 0.42 7.42 5.56
C ILE A 2 1.03 7.03 6.91
N ASN A 3 0.54 5.92 7.46
CA ASN A 3 1.02 5.29 8.69
C ASN A 3 1.34 3.82 8.40
N ALA A 4 2.48 3.35 8.88
CA ALA A 4 2.89 1.96 8.70
C ALA A 4 3.61 1.41 9.92
N THR A 5 3.39 0.13 10.23
CA THR A 5 4.10 -0.55 11.32
C THR A 5 4.42 -1.98 11.00
N ILE A 6 5.55 -2.46 11.52
CA ILE A 6 5.94 -3.87 11.50
C ILE A 6 6.62 -4.22 12.82
N SER A 7 6.39 -5.43 13.35
CA SER A 7 7.11 -5.89 14.55
C SER A 7 8.62 -5.91 14.32
N GLY A 8 9.42 -5.63 15.34
CA GLY A 8 10.88 -5.69 15.25
C GLY A 8 11.43 -7.12 15.09
N ILE A 9 12.73 -7.21 14.81
CA ILE A 9 13.43 -8.47 14.56
C ILE A 9 13.88 -9.13 15.88
N HIS A 10 14.47 -8.35 16.78
CA HIS A 10 15.20 -8.87 17.95
C HIS A 10 14.27 -9.07 19.15
N LYS A 11 14.24 -10.30 19.69
CA LYS A 11 13.55 -10.68 20.92
C LYS A 11 14.13 -9.95 22.13
N GLU A 12 15.44 -9.70 22.15
CA GLU A 12 16.14 -8.97 23.22
C GLU A 12 15.57 -7.56 23.43
N ASN A 13 15.15 -6.90 22.35
CA ASN A 13 14.50 -5.59 22.40
C ASN A 13 12.96 -5.69 22.46
N HIS A 14 12.44 -6.81 22.98
CA HIS A 14 11.00 -7.13 23.01
C HIS A 14 10.30 -6.99 21.65
N ARG A 15 11.05 -7.13 20.54
CA ARG A 15 10.57 -6.89 19.17
C ARG A 15 9.90 -5.52 19.01
N LYS A 16 10.49 -4.47 19.62
CA LYS A 16 10.04 -3.09 19.46
C LYS A 16 9.71 -2.82 17.99
N HIS A 17 8.51 -2.33 17.76
CA HIS A 17 8.01 -2.11 16.41
C HIS A 17 8.91 -1.13 15.65
N ILE A 18 8.94 -1.27 14.33
CA ILE A 18 9.43 -0.26 13.41
C ILE A 18 8.17 0.41 12.86
N THR A 19 8.03 1.72 13.10
CA THR A 19 6.83 2.47 12.74
C THR A 19 7.23 3.68 11.92
N ILE A 20 6.64 3.81 10.74
CA ILE A 20 6.89 4.90 9.80
C ILE A 20 5.62 5.73 9.67
N GLN A 21 5.76 7.05 9.75
CA GLN A 21 4.69 7.99 9.45
C GLN A 21 5.20 8.98 8.41
N ASN A 22 4.46 9.14 7.32
CA ASN A 22 4.81 10.02 6.20
C ASN A 22 6.28 9.85 5.76
N GLY A 23 6.71 8.61 5.55
CA GLY A 23 8.06 8.27 5.09
C GLY A 23 9.19 8.54 6.09
N LYS A 24 8.90 8.72 7.39
CA LYS A 24 9.90 8.91 8.45
C LYS A 24 9.69 7.94 9.61
N LEU A 25 10.80 7.42 10.15
CA LEU A 25 10.79 6.62 11.37
C LEU A 25 10.29 7.48 12.54
N VAL A 26 9.30 6.97 13.26
CA VAL A 26 8.79 7.59 14.49
C VAL A 26 9.05 6.66 15.68
N THR A 27 9.26 7.26 16.85
CA THR A 27 9.59 6.55 18.09
C THR A 27 8.72 7.03 19.24
N ASP A 28 8.78 6.29 20.35
CA ASP A 28 8.17 6.63 21.64
C ASP A 28 6.66 6.94 21.54
N GLU A 29 6.22 8.13 22.00
CA GLU A 29 4.79 8.47 22.03
C GLU A 29 4.17 8.49 20.63
N THR A 30 4.83 9.12 19.66
CA THR A 30 4.36 9.18 18.28
C THR A 30 4.26 7.79 17.66
N GLN A 31 5.19 6.90 17.98
CA GLN A 31 5.10 5.50 17.58
C GLN A 31 3.85 4.84 18.18
N ARG A 32 3.60 5.03 19.47
CA ARG A 32 2.44 4.43 20.16
C ARG A 32 1.13 4.92 19.56
N GLU A 33 0.99 6.22 19.35
CA GLU A 33 -0.18 6.83 18.72
C GLU A 33 -0.41 6.29 17.30
N CYS A 34 0.65 6.20 16.50
CA CYS A 34 0.58 5.68 15.13
C CYS A 34 0.16 4.21 15.11
N VAL A 35 0.73 3.36 15.98
CA VAL A 35 0.34 1.95 16.09
C VAL A 35 -1.12 1.83 16.52
N ASN A 36 -1.56 2.59 17.53
CA ASN A 36 -2.94 2.58 17.99
C ASN A 36 -3.93 3.01 16.88
N ALA A 37 -3.56 4.02 16.07
CA ALA A 37 -4.37 4.46 14.94
C ALA A 37 -4.52 3.33 13.90
N ILE A 38 -3.42 2.67 13.52
CA ILE A 38 -3.45 1.54 12.57
C ILE A 38 -4.33 0.41 13.13
N LEU A 39 -4.17 0.03 14.40
CA LEU A 39 -4.94 -1.06 14.98
C LEU A 39 -6.44 -0.74 15.08
N LYS A 40 -6.78 0.53 15.33
CA LYS A 40 -8.17 1.00 15.32
C LYS A 40 -8.77 0.92 13.91
N GLU A 41 -8.04 1.40 12.90
CA GLU A 41 -8.48 1.34 11.50
C GLU A 41 -8.57 -0.09 10.97
N CYS A 42 -7.70 -0.97 11.45
CA CYS A 42 -7.66 -2.38 11.08
C CYS A 42 -8.55 -3.28 11.95
N SER A 43 -9.38 -2.72 12.82
CA SER A 43 -10.17 -3.52 13.76
C SER A 43 -11.06 -4.53 13.01
N GLY A 44 -11.00 -5.81 13.39
CA GLY A 44 -11.74 -6.88 12.72
C GLY A 44 -11.11 -7.45 11.44
N ILE A 45 -10.03 -6.86 10.92
CA ILE A 45 -9.32 -7.39 9.75
C ILE A 45 -8.45 -8.59 10.16
N LYS A 46 -8.65 -9.73 9.49
CA LYS A 46 -7.81 -10.92 9.67
C LYS A 46 -6.66 -10.92 8.66
N VAL A 47 -5.49 -10.47 9.09
CA VAL A 47 -4.28 -10.46 8.27
C VAL A 47 -3.57 -11.81 8.35
N ARG A 48 -3.39 -12.49 7.20
CA ARG A 48 -2.68 -13.78 7.09
C ARG A 48 -1.47 -13.75 6.17
N GLY A 49 -1.28 -12.65 5.46
CA GLY A 49 -0.24 -12.47 4.44
C GLY A 49 -0.45 -11.15 3.72
N ASP A 50 -0.14 -11.14 2.43
CA ASP A 50 -0.27 -9.94 1.62
C ASP A 50 -1.74 -9.64 1.31
N SER A 51 -2.14 -8.38 1.37
CA SER A 51 -3.49 -7.94 1.05
C SER A 51 -3.50 -6.46 0.71
N TYR A 52 -4.42 -6.05 -0.17
CA TYR A 52 -4.64 -4.64 -0.52
C TYR A 52 -6.14 -4.42 -0.74
N PHE A 53 -6.72 -3.45 -0.04
CA PHE A 53 -8.13 -3.08 -0.20
C PHE A 53 -8.44 -1.71 0.41
N GLU A 54 -9.60 -1.18 0.07
CA GLU A 54 -10.15 0.03 0.68
C GLU A 54 -10.92 -0.32 1.97
N LEU A 55 -10.72 0.48 3.01
CA LEU A 55 -11.43 0.43 4.28
C LEU A 55 -12.76 1.20 4.20
N ASP A 56 -13.71 0.89 5.09
CA ASP A 56 -15.03 1.55 5.12
C ASP A 56 -14.95 3.08 5.34
N ASN A 57 -13.87 3.56 5.95
CA ASN A 57 -13.60 4.98 6.15
C ASN A 57 -12.95 5.66 4.92
N GLY A 58 -12.88 4.97 3.78
CA GLY A 58 -12.31 5.46 2.53
C GLY A 58 -10.79 5.47 2.48
N LYS A 59 -10.09 5.01 3.51
CA LYS A 59 -8.63 4.84 3.47
C LYS A 59 -8.24 3.57 2.74
N ILE A 60 -6.98 3.49 2.32
CA ILE A 60 -6.43 2.28 1.73
C ILE A 60 -5.62 1.53 2.78
N PHE A 61 -5.84 0.22 2.86
CA PHE A 61 -5.07 -0.70 3.66
C PHE A 61 -4.23 -1.61 2.77
N CYS A 62 -2.99 -1.84 3.19
CA CYS A 62 -2.12 -2.86 2.64
C CYS A 62 -1.41 -3.62 3.75
N SER A 63 -1.39 -4.94 3.64
CA SER A 63 -0.46 -5.79 4.38
C SER A 63 0.57 -6.38 3.43
N LEU A 64 1.83 -6.38 3.85
CA LEU A 64 2.95 -6.89 3.08
C LEU A 64 3.87 -7.73 3.97
N CYS A 65 4.19 -8.94 3.54
CA CYS A 65 5.23 -9.74 4.15
C CYS A 65 6.58 -9.08 3.93
N HIS A 66 7.34 -8.88 5.00
CA HIS A 66 8.70 -8.38 4.90
C HIS A 66 9.63 -9.54 4.52
N PRO A 67 10.62 -9.32 3.62
CA PRO A 67 11.56 -10.35 3.19
C PRO A 67 12.43 -10.93 4.32
N ILE A 68 12.62 -10.17 5.40
CA ILE A 68 13.45 -10.53 6.55
C ILE A 68 12.54 -11.06 7.66
N LYS A 69 12.76 -12.33 8.02
CA LYS A 69 12.13 -12.97 9.18
C LYS A 69 12.66 -12.40 10.48
N ASP A 70 11.92 -12.59 11.58
CA ASP A 70 12.46 -12.30 12.91
C ASP A 70 13.52 -13.33 13.33
N ASP A 71 14.16 -13.07 14.47
CA ASP A 71 15.25 -13.88 15.03
C ASP A 71 14.90 -15.33 15.37
N ILE A 72 13.61 -15.68 15.41
CA ILE A 72 13.14 -17.06 15.61
C ILE A 72 12.46 -17.63 14.34
N GLY A 73 12.65 -16.99 13.19
CA GLY A 73 12.22 -17.49 11.89
C GLY A 73 10.75 -17.23 11.53
N ARG A 74 10.05 -16.35 12.25
CA ARG A 74 8.66 -15.99 11.94
C ARG A 74 8.61 -14.95 10.83
N LYS A 75 7.60 -15.08 9.97
CA LYS A 75 7.25 -14.04 9.00
C LYS A 75 6.83 -12.78 9.74
N ARG A 76 7.29 -11.63 9.25
CA ARG A 76 6.89 -10.32 9.74
C ARG A 76 5.98 -9.68 8.69
N ILE A 77 4.83 -9.19 9.12
CA ILE A 77 3.85 -8.56 8.22
C ILE A 77 3.77 -7.09 8.60
N ALA A 78 4.05 -6.22 7.63
CA ALA A 78 3.80 -4.80 7.75
C ALA A 78 2.31 -4.52 7.57
N LEU A 79 1.77 -3.63 8.40
CA LEU A 79 0.43 -3.07 8.27
C LEU A 79 0.58 -1.61 7.86
N ILE A 80 -0.04 -1.22 6.76
CA ILE A 80 0.13 0.08 6.13
C ILE A 80 -1.26 0.64 5.83
N VAL A 81 -1.54 1.86 6.30
CA VAL A 81 -2.80 2.56 6.04
C VAL A 81 -2.53 3.98 5.58
N TRP A 82 -3.22 4.42 4.54
CA TRP A 82 -3.10 5.79 4.04
C TRP A 82 -4.39 6.36 3.47
N ASP A 83 -4.45 7.69 3.42
CA ASP A 83 -5.55 8.41 2.78
C ASP A 83 -5.40 8.35 1.25
N LYS A 84 -6.51 8.30 0.52
CA LYS A 84 -6.54 8.15 -0.95
C LYS A 84 -5.75 9.21 -1.73
N ASP A 85 -5.60 10.40 -1.18
CA ASP A 85 -4.88 11.53 -1.75
C ASP A 85 -3.37 11.50 -1.48
N THR A 86 -2.89 10.50 -0.72
CA THR A 86 -1.47 10.35 -0.44
C THR A 86 -0.69 10.07 -1.73
N SER A 87 0.29 10.92 -2.02
CA SER A 87 1.16 10.84 -3.20
C SER A 87 1.90 9.50 -3.30
N ASN A 88 2.06 8.97 -4.51
CA ASN A 88 2.79 7.72 -4.75
C ASN A 88 4.25 7.80 -4.26
N GLU A 89 4.88 8.96 -4.36
CA GLU A 89 6.25 9.20 -3.90
C GLU A 89 6.38 8.97 -2.38
N LEU A 90 5.38 9.43 -1.62
CA LEU A 90 5.35 9.24 -0.17
C LEU A 90 5.07 7.79 0.23
N ILE A 91 4.25 7.09 -0.55
CA ILE A 91 3.99 5.66 -0.38
C ILE A 91 5.28 4.88 -0.62
N GLN A 92 5.93 5.09 -1.77
CA GLN A 92 7.18 4.43 -2.14
C GLN A 92 8.27 4.66 -1.09
N LYS A 93 8.46 5.92 -0.65
CA LYS A 93 9.41 6.25 0.41
C LYS A 93 9.11 5.52 1.72
N THR A 94 7.83 5.38 2.07
CA THR A 94 7.43 4.66 3.29
C THR A 94 7.79 3.18 3.19
N LEU A 95 7.52 2.54 2.04
CA LEU A 95 7.87 1.15 1.80
C LEU A 95 9.40 0.93 1.80
N GLU A 96 10.15 1.83 1.19
CA GLU A 96 11.61 1.80 1.13
C GLU A 96 12.23 1.87 2.53
N VAL A 97 11.81 2.82 3.36
CA VAL A 97 12.31 2.96 4.75
C VAL A 97 11.98 1.71 5.58
N MET A 98 10.89 1.02 5.27
CA MET A 98 10.54 -0.25 5.93
C MET A 98 11.26 -1.47 5.37
N GLY A 99 12.01 -1.35 4.28
CA GLY A 99 12.65 -2.49 3.61
C GLY A 99 11.64 -3.46 2.99
N LEU A 100 10.51 -2.95 2.50
CA LEU A 100 9.48 -3.74 1.83
C LEU A 100 9.70 -3.77 0.31
N GLU A 101 9.26 -4.86 -0.33
CA GLU A 101 9.41 -5.05 -1.77
C GLU A 101 8.37 -4.23 -2.54
N TYR A 102 8.83 -3.20 -3.26
CA TYR A 102 7.97 -2.28 -4.00
C TYR A 102 7.26 -2.97 -5.18
N GLU A 103 7.92 -3.91 -5.84
CA GLU A 103 7.33 -4.69 -6.95
C GLU A 103 6.10 -5.47 -6.47
N ARG A 104 6.22 -6.14 -5.32
CA ARG A 104 5.10 -6.87 -4.72
C ARG A 104 3.93 -5.96 -4.36
N PHE A 105 4.22 -4.75 -3.90
CA PHE A 105 3.20 -3.72 -3.68
C PHE A 105 2.47 -3.34 -4.97
N LEU A 106 3.19 -3.14 -6.08
CA LEU A 106 2.60 -2.77 -7.37
C LEU A 106 1.67 -3.85 -7.91
N GLU A 107 2.05 -5.12 -7.76
CA GLU A 107 1.19 -6.26 -8.12
C GLU A 107 -0.15 -6.23 -7.37
N LEU A 108 -0.10 -6.13 -6.03
CA LEU A 108 -1.30 -6.10 -5.20
C LEU A 108 -2.21 -4.91 -5.53
N LYS A 109 -1.61 -3.75 -5.80
CA LYS A 109 -2.33 -2.54 -6.22
C LYS A 109 -3.02 -2.78 -7.57
N GLY A 110 -2.31 -3.34 -8.55
CA GLY A 110 -2.86 -3.70 -9.86
C GLY A 110 -4.04 -4.67 -9.75
N GLU A 111 -3.88 -5.75 -8.99
CA GLU A 111 -4.96 -6.73 -8.72
C GLU A 111 -6.20 -6.09 -8.09
N PHE A 112 -6.02 -5.10 -7.21
CA PHE A 112 -7.13 -4.36 -6.62
C PHE A 112 -7.83 -3.46 -7.65
N GLU A 113 -7.07 -2.69 -8.43
CA GLU A 113 -7.59 -1.79 -9.46
C GLU A 113 -8.34 -2.56 -10.55
N GLU A 114 -7.81 -3.70 -10.99
CA GLU A 114 -8.48 -4.58 -11.96
C GLU A 114 -9.83 -5.10 -11.43
N ARG A 115 -9.87 -5.55 -10.17
CA ARG A 115 -11.12 -6.00 -9.54
C ARG A 115 -12.11 -4.86 -9.38
N PHE A 116 -11.65 -3.66 -9.07
CA PHE A 116 -12.49 -2.48 -8.96
C PHE A 116 -13.13 -2.12 -10.31
N VAL A 117 -12.34 -2.08 -11.39
CA VAL A 117 -12.82 -1.85 -12.75
C VAL A 117 -13.78 -2.96 -13.20
N ALA A 118 -13.47 -4.23 -12.90
CA ALA A 118 -14.33 -5.36 -13.22
C ALA A 118 -15.70 -5.29 -12.52
N ARG A 119 -15.74 -4.86 -11.24
CA ARG A 119 -16.99 -4.65 -10.50
C ARG A 119 -17.84 -3.53 -11.10
N GLN A 120 -17.23 -2.44 -11.54
CA GLN A 120 -17.95 -1.36 -12.24
C GLN A 120 -18.47 -1.81 -13.61
N LYS A 121 -17.72 -2.65 -14.33
CA LYS A 121 -18.17 -3.25 -15.61
C LYS A 121 -19.23 -4.34 -15.42
N GLY A 122 -19.23 -5.07 -14.31
CA GLY A 122 -20.23 -6.12 -14.03
C GLY A 122 -21.64 -5.59 -13.74
N GLY A 123 -21.77 -4.29 -13.43
CA GLY A 123 -23.05 -3.59 -13.29
C GLY A 123 -23.48 -2.79 -14.54
N ALA A 124 -22.60 -2.65 -15.54
CA ALA A 124 -22.91 -1.98 -16.80
C ALA A 124 -23.03 -3.03 -17.91
N SER A 125 -24.12 -2.96 -18.70
CA SER A 125 -24.36 -3.91 -19.78
C SER A 125 -23.17 -4.01 -20.73
N LYS A 126 -22.99 -5.21 -21.30
CA LYS A 126 -21.95 -5.57 -22.27
C LYS A 126 -21.92 -4.56 -23.43
N ASN A 127 -21.07 -3.54 -23.35
CA ASN A 127 -20.38 -2.87 -24.46
C ASN A 127 -19.73 -1.56 -23.98
N THR A 128 -18.58 -1.63 -23.33
CA THR A 128 -17.62 -0.51 -23.39
C THR A 128 -16.21 -1.03 -23.19
N VAL A 129 -15.47 -1.14 -24.31
CA VAL A 129 -14.01 -1.19 -24.30
C VAL A 129 -13.53 0.17 -23.83
N VAL A 130 -13.12 0.29 -22.56
CA VAL A 130 -12.53 1.53 -22.05
C VAL A 130 -11.05 1.53 -22.45
N ILE A 131 -10.77 2.19 -23.58
CA ILE A 131 -9.45 2.55 -24.08
C ILE A 131 -8.94 3.72 -23.23
N VAL A 132 -8.34 3.46 -22.06
CA VAL A 132 -7.66 4.53 -21.29
C VAL A 132 -6.19 4.66 -21.70
N GLY A 133 -5.56 3.58 -22.17
CA GLY A 133 -4.17 3.62 -22.66
C GLY A 133 -4.00 4.25 -24.06
N GLY A 134 -5.05 4.26 -24.88
CA GLY A 134 -4.96 4.73 -26.27
C GLY A 134 -4.99 6.26 -26.41
N ILE A 135 -5.61 7.00 -25.50
CA ILE A 135 -5.70 8.47 -25.60
C ILE A 135 -4.35 9.12 -25.30
N ALA A 136 -3.61 8.62 -24.30
CA ALA A 136 -2.26 9.08 -24.01
C ALA A 136 -1.29 8.76 -25.17
N LEU A 137 -1.42 7.59 -25.79
CA LEU A 137 -0.59 7.19 -26.93
C LEU A 137 -0.90 8.01 -28.19
N LEU A 138 -2.19 8.28 -28.48
CA LEU A 138 -2.60 9.11 -29.61
C LEU A 138 -2.18 10.57 -29.44
N ALA A 139 -2.30 11.12 -28.23
CA ALA A 139 -1.81 12.47 -27.93
C ALA A 139 -0.29 12.58 -28.05
N PHE A 140 0.45 11.55 -27.64
CA PHE A 140 1.91 11.50 -27.77
C PHE A 140 2.37 11.37 -29.23
N VAL A 141 1.70 10.53 -30.02
CA VAL A 141 1.99 10.38 -31.46
C VAL A 141 1.63 11.67 -32.23
N ALA A 142 0.51 12.31 -31.92
CA ALA A 142 0.14 13.60 -32.53
C ALA A 142 1.14 14.71 -32.17
N TYR A 143 1.61 14.76 -30.91
CA TYR A 143 2.65 15.70 -30.48
C TYR A 143 3.97 15.50 -31.22
N LEU A 144 4.38 14.24 -31.45
CA LEU A 144 5.61 13.94 -32.20
C LEU A 144 5.50 14.28 -33.69
N LEU A 145 4.31 14.16 -34.29
CA LEU A 145 4.08 14.50 -35.69
C LEU A 145 3.99 16.02 -35.94
N LEU A 146 3.50 16.80 -34.97
CA LEU A 146 3.39 18.27 -35.07
C LEU A 146 4.71 19.00 -34.79
N LYS A 147 5.74 18.32 -34.27
CA LYS A 147 7.04 18.91 -33.94
C LYS A 147 8.11 18.67 -35.03
N LYS A 148 7.75 18.03 -36.14
CA LYS A 148 8.55 17.98 -37.38
C LYS A 148 8.11 19.09 -38.32
#